data_AF-A0A3R9MEN7-F1
#
_entry.id   AF-A0A3R9MEN7-F1
#
_cell.length_a   1.000
_cell.length_b   1.000
_cell.length_c   1.000
_cell.angle_alpha   90.00
_cell.angle_beta   90.00
_cell.angle_gamma   90.00
#
_symmetry.space_group_name_H-M   'P 1'
#
loop_
_entity.id
_entity.type
_entity.pdbx_description
1 polymer ?
#
loop_
_entity_poly.entity_id
_entity_poly.type
_entity_poly.pdbx_seq_one_letter_code
_entity_poly.pdbx_strand_id
1 'polypeptide(L)'
;MLLTKHTATGLFFVYLPQAFEKIKSGSISNYSPELEEQIGAYYIISAKYLEEQINWENGATEQDEVFWFNTPQIELPNNLIGNYNVKTLYRQTEAKRKQELTRIINSLEGRNRIRMALYRKQMIIYSMKQRKEFAKKLMLLIKQSL
;
A
#
# COMPACT_ATOMS: atom_id res chain seq x y z
N MET A 1 11.14 -28.83 -1.23
CA MET A 1 12.14 -27.89 -1.75
C MET A 1 11.54 -26.49 -1.66
N LEU A 2 11.82 -25.81 -0.55
CA LEU A 2 11.33 -24.46 -0.24
C LEU A 2 12.36 -23.46 -0.73
N LEU A 3 11.97 -22.57 -1.64
CA LEU A 3 12.75 -21.38 -1.96
C LEU A 3 11.95 -20.17 -1.51
N THR A 4 12.22 -19.73 -0.29
CA THR A 4 11.87 -18.42 0.23
C THR A 4 12.83 -17.39 -0.34
N LYS A 5 12.31 -16.40 -1.07
CA LYS A 5 13.02 -15.14 -1.33
C LYS A 5 12.44 -14.07 -0.40
N HIS A 6 13.26 -13.63 0.54
CA HIS A 6 13.02 -12.44 1.35
C HIS A 6 13.23 -11.17 0.50
N THR A 7 12.31 -10.22 0.65
CA THR A 7 12.41 -8.74 0.53
C THR A 7 10.95 -8.26 0.50
N ALA A 8 10.42 -7.37 1.34
CA ALA A 8 10.98 -6.25 2.08
C ALA A 8 10.51 -6.27 3.54
N THR A 9 11.38 -5.78 4.42
CA THR A 9 11.14 -5.47 5.83
C THR A 9 10.18 -4.29 5.96
N GLY A 10 8.89 -4.54 5.80
CA GLY A 10 7.86 -3.88 6.56
C GLY A 10 7.31 -4.91 7.53
N LEU A 11 7.40 -4.69 8.85
CA LEU A 11 6.67 -5.50 9.82
C LEU A 11 5.17 -5.23 9.62
N PHE A 12 4.58 -5.88 8.62
CA PHE A 12 3.14 -5.98 8.47
C PHE A 12 2.68 -7.08 9.40
N PHE A 13 2.36 -6.70 10.64
CA PHE A 13 1.57 -7.58 11.50
C PHE A 13 0.17 -7.68 10.89
N VAL A 14 -0.03 -8.69 10.06
CA VAL A 14 -1.38 -9.12 9.67
C VAL A 14 -2.02 -9.64 10.95
N TYR A 15 -2.86 -8.81 11.57
CA TYR A 15 -3.63 -9.18 12.75
C TYR A 15 -4.70 -10.21 12.34
N LEU A 16 -4.35 -11.49 12.45
CA LEU A 16 -5.30 -12.58 12.31
C LEU A 16 -6.26 -12.58 13.51
N PRO A 17 -7.51 -13.06 13.38
CA PRO A 17 -8.43 -13.26 14.50
C PRO A 17 -7.80 -14.01 15.68
N GLN A 18 -6.87 -14.94 15.40
CA GLN A 18 -6.10 -15.69 16.40
C GLN A 18 -5.15 -14.82 17.24
N ALA A 19 -4.64 -13.71 16.69
CA ALA A 19 -3.83 -12.74 17.43
C ALA A 19 -4.72 -11.91 18.38
N PHE A 20 -5.93 -11.55 17.94
CA PHE A 20 -6.94 -10.92 18.80
C PHE A 20 -7.38 -11.85 19.94
N GLU A 21 -7.66 -13.12 19.65
CA GLU A 21 -8.00 -14.13 20.68
C GLU A 21 -6.87 -14.34 21.70
N LYS A 22 -5.60 -14.28 21.26
CA LYS A 22 -4.43 -14.32 22.17
C LYS A 22 -4.29 -13.07 23.05
N ILE A 23 -4.67 -11.90 22.56
CA ILE A 23 -4.68 -10.65 23.34
C ILE A 23 -5.87 -10.64 24.31
N LYS A 24 -7.02 -11.17 23.88
CA LYS A 24 -8.20 -11.38 24.70
C LYS A 24 -7.89 -12.28 25.89
N SER A 25 -7.24 -13.42 25.66
CA SER A 25 -6.89 -14.39 26.71
C SER A 25 -5.79 -13.92 27.68
N GLY A 26 -4.96 -12.96 27.29
CA GLY A 26 -3.84 -12.46 28.10
C GLY A 26 -4.13 -11.25 28.97
N SER A 27 -5.23 -10.50 28.75
CA SER A 27 -5.40 -9.18 29.41
C SER A 27 -6.84 -8.66 29.57
N ILE A 28 -7.88 -9.33 29.03
CA ILE A 28 -9.20 -8.73 28.84
C ILE A 28 -10.29 -9.52 29.59
N SER A 29 -10.30 -9.53 30.91
CA SER A 29 -11.39 -10.15 31.68
C SER A 29 -12.48 -9.17 32.17
N ASN A 30 -12.36 -7.86 31.88
CA ASN A 30 -13.19 -6.82 32.53
C ASN A 30 -13.90 -5.82 31.59
N TYR A 31 -13.85 -5.95 30.25
CA TYR A 31 -14.56 -5.02 29.37
C TYR A 31 -16.04 -5.38 29.21
N SER A 32 -16.88 -4.39 28.90
CA SER A 32 -18.26 -4.67 28.51
C SER A 32 -18.32 -5.43 27.18
N PRO A 33 -19.33 -6.29 26.95
CA PRO A 33 -19.50 -6.99 25.67
C PRO A 33 -19.52 -6.06 24.46
N GLU A 34 -20.11 -4.87 24.62
CA GLU A 34 -20.16 -3.84 23.58
C GLU A 34 -18.77 -3.29 23.23
N LEU A 35 -17.93 -3.03 24.24
CA LEU A 35 -16.55 -2.57 24.01
C LEU A 35 -15.69 -3.68 23.38
N GLU A 36 -15.85 -4.94 23.81
CA GLU A 36 -15.18 -6.08 23.17
C GLU A 36 -15.54 -6.19 21.69
N GLU A 37 -16.82 -6.05 21.34
CA GLU A 37 -17.29 -6.07 19.96
C GLU A 37 -16.67 -4.93 19.15
N GLN A 38 -16.63 -3.71 19.69
CA GLN A 38 -16.04 -2.56 19.00
C GLN A 38 -14.52 -2.73 18.77
N ILE A 39 -13.80 -3.31 19.73
CA ILE A 39 -12.37 -3.63 19.57
C ILE A 39 -12.19 -4.71 18.48
N GLY A 40 -12.98 -5.78 18.53
CA GLY A 40 -12.94 -6.85 17.53
C GLY A 40 -13.24 -6.32 16.13
N ALA A 41 -14.31 -5.53 16.00
CA ALA A 41 -14.70 -4.88 14.75
C ALA A 41 -13.57 -4.00 14.20
N TYR A 42 -12.91 -3.20 15.04
CA TYR A 42 -11.77 -2.39 14.61
C TYR A 42 -10.67 -3.22 13.96
N TYR A 43 -10.24 -4.32 14.59
CA TYR A 43 -9.17 -5.15 14.07
C TYR A 43 -9.58 -5.85 12.77
N ILE A 44 -10.76 -6.48 12.73
CA ILE A 44 -11.26 -7.19 11.56
C ILE A 44 -11.44 -6.23 10.38
N ILE A 45 -12.12 -5.11 10.61
CA ILE A 45 -12.38 -4.09 9.59
C ILE A 45 -11.04 -3.50 9.11
N SER A 46 -10.16 -3.12 10.03
CA SER A 46 -8.87 -2.50 9.65
C SER A 46 -7.99 -3.46 8.85
N ALA A 47 -7.95 -4.75 9.21
CA ALA A 47 -7.21 -5.77 8.49
C ALA A 47 -7.76 -5.96 7.07
N LYS A 48 -9.07 -6.18 6.94
CA LYS A 48 -9.74 -6.34 5.63
C LYS A 48 -9.50 -5.12 4.73
N TYR A 49 -9.73 -3.91 5.25
CA TYR A 49 -9.51 -2.69 4.47
C TYR A 49 -8.05 -2.50 4.07
N LEU A 50 -7.10 -2.88 4.94
CA LEU A 50 -5.68 -2.78 4.59
C LEU A 50 -5.32 -3.75 3.46
N GLU A 51 -5.82 -4.98 3.50
CA GLU A 51 -5.61 -5.98 2.45
C GLU A 51 -6.22 -5.51 1.12
N GLU A 52 -7.48 -5.07 1.12
CA GLU A 52 -8.15 -4.53 -0.08
C GLU A 52 -7.38 -3.32 -0.64
N GLN A 53 -6.90 -2.43 0.23
CA GLN A 53 -6.13 -1.26 -0.18
C GLN A 53 -4.76 -1.63 -0.76
N ILE A 54 -4.07 -2.62 -0.19
CA ILE A 54 -2.80 -3.14 -0.72
C ILE A 54 -3.03 -3.75 -2.10
N ASN A 55 -4.04 -4.59 -2.25
CA ASN A 55 -4.36 -5.24 -3.52
C ASN A 55 -4.71 -4.22 -4.61
N TRP A 56 -5.49 -3.20 -4.25
CA TRP A 56 -5.84 -2.11 -5.16
C TRP A 56 -4.63 -1.31 -5.61
N GLU A 57 -3.74 -0.92 -4.69
CA GLU A 57 -2.56 -0.13 -5.03
C GLU A 57 -1.53 -0.97 -5.81
N ASN A 58 -1.35 -2.25 -5.48
CA ASN A 58 -0.47 -3.16 -6.23
C ASN A 58 -0.94 -3.33 -7.67
N GLY A 59 -2.21 -3.72 -7.88
CA GLY A 59 -2.73 -3.92 -9.24
C GLY A 59 -2.68 -2.65 -10.08
N ALA A 60 -2.88 -1.49 -9.47
CA ALA A 60 -2.74 -0.21 -10.16
C ALA A 60 -1.28 0.19 -10.42
N THR A 61 -0.35 -0.15 -9.51
CA THR A 61 1.08 0.07 -9.68
C THR A 61 1.63 -0.80 -10.82
N GLU A 62 1.24 -2.06 -10.91
CA GLU A 62 1.63 -2.96 -12.00
C GLU A 62 1.17 -2.40 -13.37
N GLN A 63 -0.06 -1.88 -13.44
CA GLN A 63 -0.57 -1.25 -14.66
C GLN A 63 0.19 0.04 -15.02
N ASP A 64 0.56 0.84 -14.02
CA ASP A 64 1.37 2.04 -14.23
C ASP A 64 2.79 1.66 -14.66
N GLU A 65 3.39 0.62 -14.09
CA GLU A 65 4.67 0.06 -14.52
C GLU A 65 4.62 -0.38 -15.98
N VAL A 66 3.63 -1.19 -16.36
CA VAL A 66 3.42 -1.61 -17.75
C VAL A 66 3.33 -0.40 -18.68
N PHE A 67 2.61 0.65 -18.30
CA PHE A 67 2.54 1.87 -19.11
C PHE A 67 3.89 2.56 -19.22
N TRP A 68 4.54 2.90 -18.10
CA TRP A 68 5.77 3.70 -18.13
C TRP A 68 6.97 2.95 -18.74
N PHE A 69 7.06 1.64 -18.54
CA PHE A 69 8.19 0.83 -19.00
C PHE A 69 7.97 0.18 -20.37
N ASN A 70 6.73 -0.16 -20.76
CA ASN A 70 6.44 -0.68 -22.11
C ASN A 70 6.01 0.40 -23.10
N THR A 71 6.05 1.69 -22.71
CA THR A 71 5.86 2.75 -23.69
C THR A 71 7.01 2.68 -24.70
N PRO A 72 6.75 2.36 -25.99
CA PRO A 72 7.79 2.01 -26.95
C PRO A 72 8.75 3.16 -27.26
N GLN A 73 8.45 4.37 -26.76
CA GLN A 73 9.30 5.54 -26.91
C GLN A 73 10.24 5.81 -25.73
N ILE A 74 10.10 5.08 -24.61
CA ILE A 74 11.08 5.08 -23.52
C ILE A 74 11.88 3.78 -23.64
N GLU A 75 13.11 3.88 -24.16
CA GLU A 75 14.02 2.73 -24.16
C GLU A 75 14.70 2.60 -22.79
N LEU A 76 14.06 1.83 -21.91
CA LEU A 76 14.71 1.26 -20.74
C LEU A 76 15.20 -0.15 -21.10
N PRO A 77 16.44 -0.52 -20.75
CA PRO A 77 16.89 -1.90 -20.92
C PRO A 77 16.00 -2.86 -20.12
N ASN A 78 15.38 -3.85 -20.80
CA ASN A 78 14.49 -4.86 -20.22
C ASN A 78 15.14 -5.73 -19.12
N ASN A 79 16.45 -5.62 -18.92
CA ASN A 79 17.28 -6.40 -18.01
C ASN A 79 17.58 -5.72 -16.65
N LEU A 80 16.87 -4.64 -16.29
CA LEU A 80 17.10 -3.88 -15.05
C LEU A 80 16.18 -4.25 -13.88
N ILE A 81 15.23 -5.16 -14.07
CA ILE A 81 14.44 -5.70 -12.98
C ILE A 81 15.29 -6.78 -12.28
N GLY A 82 16.17 -6.36 -11.36
CA GLY A 82 16.61 -7.27 -10.30
C GLY A 82 18.06 -7.27 -9.81
N ASN A 83 18.98 -6.40 -10.23
CA ASN A 83 20.28 -6.32 -9.54
C ASN A 83 20.96 -4.95 -9.59
N TYR A 84 21.45 -4.54 -8.42
CA TYR A 84 22.11 -3.27 -8.12
C TYR A 84 23.39 -3.04 -8.95
N ASN A 85 23.67 -1.77 -9.26
CA ASN A 85 24.91 -1.23 -9.87
C ASN A 85 25.19 -1.45 -11.37
N VAL A 86 24.15 -1.51 -12.21
CA VAL A 86 24.35 -1.37 -13.67
C VAL A 86 24.08 0.08 -14.06
N LYS A 87 25.08 0.81 -14.60
CA LYS A 87 24.84 2.08 -15.30
C LYS A 87 23.74 1.83 -16.33
N THR A 88 22.59 2.46 -16.16
CA THR A 88 21.44 2.34 -17.06
C THR A 88 21.90 2.70 -18.48
N LEU A 89 22.00 1.71 -19.37
CA LEU A 89 22.43 1.93 -20.74
C LEU A 89 21.25 2.42 -21.57
N TYR A 90 21.05 3.73 -21.62
CA TYR A 90 20.04 4.33 -22.46
C TYR A 90 20.49 4.30 -23.92
N ARG A 91 19.64 3.77 -24.80
CA ARG A 91 19.84 3.82 -26.25
C ARG A 91 19.64 5.23 -26.82
N GLN A 92 18.84 6.05 -26.14
CA GLN A 92 18.54 7.43 -26.51
C GLN A 92 19.44 8.44 -25.78
N THR A 93 19.73 9.57 -26.45
CA THR A 93 20.37 10.72 -25.80
C THR A 93 19.47 11.29 -24.71
N GLU A 94 20.07 11.97 -23.72
CA GLU A 94 19.31 12.61 -22.64
C GLU A 94 18.23 13.58 -23.15
N ALA A 95 18.55 14.42 -24.15
CA ALA A 95 17.59 15.34 -24.75
C ALA A 95 16.37 14.63 -25.35
N LYS A 96 16.60 13.52 -26.08
CA LYS A 96 15.51 12.70 -26.65
C LYS A 96 14.67 12.05 -25.55
N ARG A 97 15.31 11.49 -24.51
CA ARG A 97 14.59 10.92 -23.35
C ARG A 97 13.71 11.95 -22.67
N LYS A 98 14.22 13.16 -22.45
CA LYS A 98 13.46 14.26 -21.84
C LYS A 98 12.27 14.65 -22.71
N GLN A 99 12.46 14.74 -24.02
CA GLN A 99 11.39 15.05 -24.97
C GLN A 99 10.30 13.96 -24.97
N GLU A 100 10.68 12.68 -25.01
CA GLU A 100 9.72 11.57 -25.00
C GLU A 100 8.97 11.46 -23.68
N LEU A 101 9.67 11.59 -22.55
CA LEU A 101 9.03 11.61 -21.24
C LEU A 101 8.02 12.77 -21.15
N THR A 102 8.39 13.96 -21.64
CA THR A 102 7.50 15.12 -21.68
C THR A 102 6.27 14.83 -22.56
N ARG A 103 6.45 14.21 -23.72
CA ARG A 103 5.34 13.82 -24.61
C ARG A 103 4.39 12.83 -23.94
N ILE A 104 4.92 11.83 -23.24
CA ILE A 104 4.12 10.78 -22.57
C ILE A 104 3.37 11.37 -21.39
N ILE A 105 4.01 12.16 -20.54
CA ILE A 105 3.36 12.88 -19.44
C ILE A 105 2.25 13.80 -19.96
N ASN A 106 2.46 14.44 -21.11
CA ASN A 106 1.48 15.31 -21.75
C ASN A 106 0.45 14.57 -22.62
N SER A 107 0.52 13.24 -22.74
CA SER A 107 -0.55 12.46 -23.36
C SER A 107 -1.78 12.43 -22.46
N LEU A 108 -2.97 12.19 -23.03
CA LEU A 108 -4.20 12.05 -22.24
C LEU A 108 -4.08 10.89 -21.24
N GLU A 109 -3.55 9.75 -21.69
CA GLU A 109 -3.35 8.57 -20.85
C GLU A 109 -2.36 8.84 -19.71
N GLY A 110 -1.20 9.43 -20.01
CA GLY A 110 -0.18 9.75 -19.00
C GLY A 110 -0.71 10.72 -17.93
N ARG A 111 -1.41 11.78 -18.33
CA ARG A 111 -2.07 12.70 -17.38
C ARG A 111 -3.11 11.99 -16.52
N ASN A 112 -3.91 11.11 -17.11
CA ASN A 112 -4.94 10.37 -16.38
C ASN A 112 -4.31 9.42 -15.36
N ARG A 113 -3.24 8.70 -15.72
CA ARG A 113 -2.51 7.84 -14.78
C ARG A 113 -1.92 8.63 -13.61
N ILE A 114 -1.31 9.78 -13.87
CA ILE A 114 -0.78 10.67 -12.81
C ILE A 114 -1.91 11.16 -11.89
N ARG A 115 -3.04 11.61 -12.45
CA ARG A 115 -4.21 12.05 -11.66
C ARG A 115 -4.77 10.92 -10.83
N MET A 116 -4.91 9.73 -11.40
CA MET A 116 -5.40 8.56 -10.69
C MET A 116 -4.45 8.17 -9.57
N ALA A 117 -3.14 8.11 -9.80
CA ALA A 117 -2.16 7.86 -8.76
C ALA A 117 -2.25 8.88 -7.60
N LEU A 118 -2.43 10.17 -7.90
CA LEU A 118 -2.65 11.19 -6.88
C LEU A 118 -3.96 10.95 -6.10
N TYR A 119 -5.04 10.68 -6.81
CA TYR A 119 -6.36 10.42 -6.22
C TYR A 119 -6.32 9.18 -5.30
N ARG A 120 -5.69 8.09 -5.73
CA ARG A 120 -5.50 6.88 -4.90
C ARG A 120 -4.78 7.21 -3.60
N LYS A 121 -3.67 7.96 -3.66
CA LYS A 121 -2.94 8.41 -2.46
C LYS A 121 -3.79 9.27 -1.53
N GLN A 122 -4.61 10.16 -2.07
CA GLN A 122 -5.54 10.98 -1.27
C GLN A 122 -6.58 10.12 -0.56
N MET A 123 -7.16 9.14 -1.25
CA MET A 123 -8.12 8.17 -0.68
C MET A 123 -7.48 7.35 0.44
N ILE A 124 -6.24 6.89 0.23
CA ILE A 124 -5.46 6.17 1.24
C ILE A 124 -5.23 7.04 2.49
N ILE A 125 -4.79 8.29 2.31
CA ILE A 125 -4.57 9.21 3.43
C ILE A 125 -5.88 9.46 4.18
N TYR A 126 -6.99 9.64 3.47
CA TYR A 126 -8.30 9.82 4.07
C TYR A 126 -8.71 8.61 4.92
N SER A 127 -8.61 7.39 4.37
CA SER A 127 -8.98 6.16 5.09
C SER A 127 -8.09 5.92 6.32
N MET A 128 -6.79 6.23 6.23
CA MET A 128 -5.86 6.15 7.36
C MET A 128 -6.20 7.16 8.46
N LYS A 129 -6.60 8.39 8.10
CA LYS A 129 -7.06 9.39 9.09
C LYS A 129 -8.32 8.93 9.81
N GLN A 130 -9.30 8.38 9.10
CA GLN A 130 -10.53 7.86 9.71
C GLN A 130 -10.23 6.73 10.71
N ARG A 131 -9.38 5.77 10.32
CA ARG A 131 -8.95 4.67 11.20
C ARG A 131 -8.20 5.18 12.43
N LYS A 132 -7.32 6.18 12.26
CA LYS A 132 -6.62 6.82 13.38
C LYS A 132 -7.58 7.46 14.38
N GLU A 133 -8.59 8.20 13.90
CA GLU A 133 -9.55 8.83 14.80
C GLU A 133 -10.44 7.79 15.49
N PHE A 134 -10.82 6.71 14.82
CA PHE A 134 -11.54 5.61 15.44
C PHE A 134 -10.70 4.89 16.50
N ALA A 135 -9.43 4.62 16.23
CA ALA A 135 -8.50 4.05 17.21
C ALA A 135 -8.36 4.93 18.46
N LYS A 136 -8.28 6.26 18.31
CA LYS A 136 -8.26 7.20 19.45
C LYS A 136 -9.54 7.11 20.29
N LYS A 137 -10.71 7.02 19.64
CA LYS A 137 -11.99 6.85 20.34
C LYS A 137 -11.99 5.55 21.14
N LEU A 138 -11.55 4.44 20.55
CA LEU A 138 -11.43 3.15 21.25
C LEU A 138 -10.47 3.22 22.44
N MET A 139 -9.32 3.88 22.28
CA MET A 139 -8.37 4.07 23.39
C MET A 139 -9.01 4.84 24.56
N LEU A 140 -9.86 5.83 24.28
CA LEU A 140 -10.58 6.56 25.32
C LEU A 140 -11.61 5.67 26.02
N LEU A 141 -12.39 4.89 25.27
CA LEU A 141 -13.37 3.95 25.83
C LEU A 141 -12.69 2.90 26.72
N ILE A 142 -11.58 2.33 26.26
CA ILE A 142 -10.78 1.38 27.04
C ILE A 142 -10.31 2.02 28.36
N LYS A 143 -9.76 3.24 28.31
CA LYS A 143 -9.31 3.96 29.51
C LYS A 143 -10.44 4.27 30.49
N GLN A 144 -11.68 4.45 30.00
CA GLN A 144 -12.85 4.69 30.85
C GLN A 144 -13.41 3.40 31.46
N SER A 145 -13.11 2.24 30.85
CA SER A 145 -13.55 0.92 31.32
C SER A 145 -12.56 0.21 32.25
N LEU A 146 -11.37 0.78 32.44
CA LEU A 146 -10.34 0.33 33.39
C LEU A 146 -10.46 1.09 34.71
#